data_AF-A0AAU0KKT8-F1
#
_entry.id   AF-A0AAU0KKT8-F1
#
_cell.length_a   1.000
_cell.length_b   1.000
_cell.length_c   1.000
_cell.angle_alpha   90.00
_cell.angle_beta   90.00
_cell.angle_gamma   90.00
#
_symmetry.space_group_name_H-M   'P 1'
#
loop_
_entity.id
_entity.type
_entity.pdbx_description
1 polymer ?
#
loop_
_entity_poly.entity_id
_entity_poly.type
_entity_poly.pdbx_seq_one_letter_code
_entity_poly.pdbx_strand_id
1 'polypeptide(L)'
;MNYLKPVLVAAMLSCTLAACDSKQENKREAVLEKKADILEKKADIARDQGEAKADRIEKADPGIESKSTDRAAEAARDTSERRADQLENEADRVREKK
;
A
#
# COMPACT_ATOMS: atom_id res chain seq x y z
N MET A 1 39.92 16.58 -42.82
CA MET A 1 39.15 16.85 -41.60
C MET A 1 38.11 15.74 -41.42
N ASN A 2 38.46 14.67 -40.70
CA ASN A 2 37.68 13.41 -40.62
C ASN A 2 36.81 13.34 -39.34
N TYR A 3 36.01 14.37 -39.07
CA TYR A 3 35.19 14.44 -37.85
C TYR A 3 33.80 13.80 -37.99
N LEU A 4 33.44 13.28 -39.18
CA LEU A 4 32.15 12.64 -39.43
C LEU A 4 31.99 11.27 -38.75
N LYS A 5 33.10 10.56 -38.48
CA LYS A 5 33.10 9.21 -37.90
C LYS A 5 32.84 9.15 -36.38
N PRO A 6 33.38 10.04 -35.52
CA PRO A 6 33.12 9.98 -34.08
C PRO A 6 31.71 10.43 -33.68
N VAL A 7 31.06 11.33 -34.44
CA VAL A 7 29.74 11.87 -34.12
C VAL A 7 28.64 10.80 -34.22
N LEU A 8 28.76 9.89 -35.19
CA LEU A 8 27.75 8.86 -35.45
C LEU A 8 27.78 7.72 -34.41
N VAL A 9 28.96 7.44 -33.84
CA VAL A 9 29.12 6.46 -32.74
C VAL A 9 28.58 7.01 -31.41
N ALA A 10 28.79 8.29 -31.14
CA ALA A 10 28.26 8.94 -29.94
C ALA A 10 26.72 8.99 -29.91
N ALA A 11 26.08 9.17 -31.07
CA ALA A 11 24.62 9.21 -31.20
C ALA A 11 23.93 7.84 -31.04
N MET A 12 24.62 6.73 -31.33
CA MET A 12 24.07 5.39 -31.05
C MET A 12 24.21 4.97 -29.59
N LEU A 13 25.22 5.50 -28.88
CA LEU A 13 25.46 5.18 -27.47
C LEU A 13 24.46 5.86 -26.52
N SER A 14 23.91 7.02 -26.90
CA SER A 14 22.91 7.73 -26.09
C SER A 14 21.53 7.07 -26.11
N CYS A 15 21.15 6.39 -27.20
CA CYS A 15 19.85 5.72 -27.33
C CYS A 15 19.76 4.42 -26.51
N THR A 16 20.87 3.73 -26.24
CA THR A 16 20.86 2.49 -25.44
C THR A 16 20.72 2.75 -23.94
N LEU A 17 21.18 3.91 -23.46
CA LEU A 17 21.04 4.33 -22.05
C LEU A 17 19.58 4.63 -21.70
N ALA A 18 18.86 5.38 -22.55
CA ALA A 18 17.45 5.72 -22.33
C ALA A 18 16.52 4.49 -22.30
N ALA A 19 16.83 3.46 -23.11
CA ALA A 19 16.06 2.21 -23.11
C ALA A 19 16.34 1.30 -21.89
N CYS A 20 17.51 1.43 -21.28
CA CYS A 20 17.83 0.74 -20.02
C CYS A 20 17.18 1.45 -18.82
N ASP A 21 17.20 2.79 -18.78
CA ASP A 21 16.56 3.58 -17.72
C ASP A 21 15.05 3.29 -17.63
N SER A 22 14.33 3.32 -18.75
CA SER A 22 12.87 3.07 -18.77
C SER A 22 12.47 1.67 -18.26
N LYS A 23 13.26 0.62 -18.54
CA LYS A 23 12.98 -0.74 -18.03
C LYS A 23 13.27 -0.86 -16.53
N GLN A 24 14.27 -0.14 -16.03
CA GLN A 24 14.62 -0.14 -14.62
C GLN A 24 13.62 0.66 -13.80
N GLU A 25 13.19 1.81 -14.31
CA GLU A 25 12.13 2.65 -13.76
C GLU A 25 10.83 1.85 -13.63
N ASN A 26 10.34 1.23 -14.72
CA ASN A 26 9.14 0.40 -14.69
C ASN A 26 9.19 -0.73 -13.65
N LYS A 27 10.36 -1.36 -13.46
CA LYS A 27 10.52 -2.41 -12.43
C LYS A 27 10.46 -1.83 -11.02
N ARG A 28 11.06 -0.66 -10.79
CA ARG A 28 11.01 0.04 -9.51
C ARG A 28 9.57 0.41 -9.17
N GLU A 29 8.85 1.01 -10.11
CA GLU A 29 7.43 1.36 -9.95
C GLU A 29 6.59 0.14 -9.59
N ALA A 30 6.75 -0.97 -10.32
CA ALA A 30 6.00 -2.21 -10.06
C ALA A 30 6.27 -2.80 -8.66
N VAL A 31 7.51 -2.68 -8.16
CA VAL A 31 7.86 -3.12 -6.80
C VAL A 31 7.21 -2.23 -5.75
N LEU A 32 7.15 -0.92 -5.98
CA LEU A 32 6.50 0.03 -5.06
C LEU A 32 4.98 -0.19 -5.04
N GLU A 33 4.35 -0.35 -6.21
CA GLU A 33 2.92 -0.65 -6.30
C GLU A 33 2.57 -1.93 -5.55
N LYS A 34 3.32 -3.01 -5.79
CA LYS A 34 3.09 -4.29 -5.09
C LYS A 34 3.26 -4.17 -3.58
N LYS A 35 4.15 -3.30 -3.10
CA LYS A 35 4.32 -3.05 -1.65
C LYS A 35 3.12 -2.30 -1.08
N ALA A 36 2.61 -1.30 -1.79
CA ALA A 36 1.40 -0.57 -1.41
C ALA A 36 0.18 -1.51 -1.36
N ASP A 37 -0.02 -2.35 -2.38
CA ASP A 37 -1.11 -3.34 -2.43
C ASP A 37 -1.09 -4.31 -1.23
N ILE A 38 0.11 -4.70 -0.78
CA ILE A 38 0.25 -5.59 0.39
C ILE A 38 -0.15 -4.86 1.67
N LEU A 39 0.14 -3.57 1.79
CA LEU A 39 -0.24 -2.75 2.95
C LEU A 39 -1.76 -2.55 2.98
N GLU A 40 -2.39 -2.26 1.84
CA GLU A 40 -3.86 -2.16 1.73
C GLU A 40 -4.55 -3.48 2.09
N LYS A 41 -4.08 -4.60 1.56
CA LYS A 41 -4.61 -5.92 1.95
C LYS A 41 -4.51 -6.18 3.46
N LYS A 42 -3.46 -5.69 4.12
CA LYS A 42 -3.34 -5.79 5.57
C LYS A 42 -4.31 -4.85 6.29
N ALA A 43 -4.61 -3.69 5.71
CA ALA A 43 -5.61 -2.75 6.23
C ALA A 43 -7.01 -3.40 6.20
N ASP A 44 -7.38 -4.01 5.06
CA ASP A 44 -8.63 -4.76 4.92
C ASP A 44 -8.74 -5.89 5.95
N ILE A 45 -7.69 -6.70 6.09
CA ILE A 45 -7.64 -7.76 7.11
C ILE A 45 -7.80 -7.18 8.52
N ALA A 46 -7.24 -6.00 8.80
CA ALA A 46 -7.38 -5.37 10.11
C ALA A 46 -8.83 -4.95 10.37
N ARG A 47 -9.53 -4.38 9.38
CA ARG A 47 -10.96 -4.04 9.47
C ARG A 47 -11.82 -5.29 9.67
N ASP A 48 -11.59 -6.34 8.88
CA ASP A 48 -12.33 -7.60 8.99
C ASP A 48 -12.17 -8.24 10.38
N GLN A 49 -10.94 -8.22 10.93
CA GLN A 49 -10.67 -8.73 12.28
C GLN A 49 -11.35 -7.90 13.37
N GLY A 50 -11.43 -6.58 13.17
CA GLY A 50 -12.15 -5.66 14.01
C GLY A 50 -13.64 -5.96 14.07
N GLU A 51 -14.27 -6.04 12.90
CA GLU A 51 -15.70 -6.32 12.79
C GLU A 51 -16.03 -7.70 13.35
N ALA A 52 -15.26 -8.73 12.98
CA ALA A 52 -15.45 -10.07 13.53
C ALA A 52 -15.25 -10.13 15.06
N LYS A 53 -14.49 -9.21 15.65
CA LYS A 53 -14.38 -9.08 17.11
C LYS A 53 -15.57 -8.35 17.70
N ALA A 54 -16.03 -7.27 17.08
CA ALA A 54 -17.22 -6.52 17.47
C ALA A 54 -18.47 -7.43 17.45
N ASP A 55 -18.68 -8.17 16.36
CA ASP A 55 -19.77 -9.15 16.22
C ASP A 55 -19.77 -10.20 17.35
N ARG A 56 -18.58 -10.67 17.74
CA ARG A 56 -18.46 -11.64 18.84
C ARG A 56 -18.81 -11.03 20.19
N ILE A 57 -18.49 -9.75 20.40
CA ILE A 57 -18.84 -9.02 21.62
C ILE A 57 -20.36 -8.84 21.68
N GLU A 58 -20.97 -8.33 20.60
CA GLU A 58 -22.42 -8.11 20.50
C GLU A 58 -23.20 -9.43 20.66
N LYS A 59 -22.74 -10.51 20.03
CA LYS A 59 -23.37 -11.84 20.14
C LYS A 59 -23.25 -12.48 21.52
N ALA A 60 -22.26 -12.09 22.32
CA ALA A 60 -22.07 -12.61 23.67
C ALA A 60 -23.03 -11.96 24.69
N ASP A 61 -23.68 -10.85 24.35
CA ASP A 61 -24.64 -10.17 25.20
C ASP A 61 -26.09 -10.55 24.84
N PRO A 62 -26.85 -11.21 25.73
CA PRO A 62 -28.27 -11.47 25.53
C PRO A 62 -29.15 -10.20 25.65
N GLY A 63 -28.55 -9.01 25.65
CA GLY A 63 -29.23 -7.71 25.75
C GLY A 63 -29.34 -7.18 27.18
N ILE A 64 -28.56 -7.72 28.12
CA ILE A 64 -28.58 -7.32 29.54
C ILE A 64 -27.66 -6.12 29.77
N GLU A 65 -26.53 -6.06 29.06
CA GLU A 65 -25.47 -5.07 29.26
C GLU A 65 -25.23 -4.21 28.01
N SER A 66 -26.28 -3.96 27.21
CA SER A 66 -26.18 -3.42 25.84
C SER A 66 -25.26 -2.20 25.75
N LYS A 67 -25.38 -1.22 26.64
CA LYS A 67 -24.53 -0.01 26.59
C LYS A 67 -23.05 -0.27 26.85
N SER A 68 -22.71 -1.30 27.61
CA SER A 68 -21.31 -1.67 27.86
C SER A 68 -20.77 -2.50 26.70
N THR A 69 -21.60 -3.39 26.16
CA THR A 69 -21.33 -4.22 24.99
C THR A 69 -21.13 -3.36 23.75
N ASP A 70 -22.02 -2.41 23.48
CA ASP A 70 -21.94 -1.46 22.37
C ASP A 70 -20.62 -0.69 22.42
N ARG A 71 -20.25 -0.19 23.61
CA ARG A 71 -18.97 0.52 23.79
C ARG A 71 -17.76 -0.38 23.56
N ALA A 72 -17.83 -1.65 23.95
CA ALA A 72 -16.73 -2.59 23.77
C ALA A 72 -16.58 -3.02 22.30
N ALA A 73 -17.70 -3.21 21.59
CA ALA A 73 -17.75 -3.47 20.16
C ALA A 73 -17.22 -2.27 19.36
N GLU A 74 -17.68 -1.07 19.69
CA GLU A 74 -17.19 0.18 19.10
C GLU A 74 -15.69 0.36 19.31
N ALA A 75 -15.20 0.14 20.54
CA ALA A 75 -13.77 0.20 20.82
C ALA A 75 -12.95 -0.81 20.00
N ALA A 76 -13.52 -1.97 19.66
CA ALA A 76 -12.89 -2.94 18.78
C ALA A 76 -12.79 -2.40 17.34
N ARG A 77 -13.89 -1.84 16.80
CA ARG A 77 -13.96 -1.21 15.47
C ARG A 77 -12.97 -0.05 15.36
N ASP A 78 -13.01 0.89 16.31
CA ASP A 78 -12.12 2.04 16.42
C ASP A 78 -10.63 1.64 16.39
N THR A 79 -10.30 0.58 17.12
CA THR A 79 -8.90 0.12 17.21
C THR A 79 -8.43 -0.47 15.88
N SER A 80 -9.28 -1.27 15.22
CA SER A 80 -8.96 -1.82 13.90
C SER A 80 -8.89 -0.75 12.82
N GLU A 81 -9.81 0.23 12.83
CA GLU A 81 -9.84 1.33 11.86
C GLU A 81 -8.56 2.14 11.96
N ARG A 82 -8.16 2.58 13.16
CA ARG A 82 -6.90 3.32 13.33
C ARG A 82 -5.68 2.55 12.83
N ARG A 83 -5.68 1.22 12.98
CA ARG A 83 -4.60 0.37 12.46
C ARG A 83 -4.65 0.25 10.94
N ALA A 84 -5.84 0.10 10.36
CA ALA A 84 -6.05 0.08 8.93
C ALA A 84 -5.60 1.40 8.29
N ASP A 85 -6.01 2.53 8.87
CA ASP A 85 -5.64 3.87 8.41
C ASP A 85 -4.12 4.06 8.45
N GLN A 86 -3.43 3.56 9.48
CA GLN A 86 -1.96 3.63 9.53
C GLN A 86 -1.30 2.86 8.38
N LEU A 87 -1.86 1.71 8.01
CA LEU A 87 -1.37 0.88 6.92
C LEU A 87 -1.64 1.53 5.56
N GLU A 88 -2.82 2.14 5.37
CA GLU A 88 -3.16 2.89 4.16
C GLU A 88 -2.28 4.13 4.00
N ASN A 89 -2.07 4.90 5.06
CA ASN A 89 -1.13 6.02 5.06
C ASN A 89 0.30 5.57 4.74
N GLU A 90 0.69 4.36 5.11
CA GLU A 90 1.98 3.80 4.70
C GLU A 90 1.99 3.38 3.23
N ALA A 91 0.89 2.80 2.73
CA ALA A 91 0.73 2.45 1.32
C ALA A 91 0.84 3.69 0.42
N ASP A 92 0.20 4.79 0.79
CA ASP A 92 0.25 6.06 0.08
C ASP A 92 1.67 6.62 0.04
N ARG A 93 2.36 6.66 1.19
CA ARG A 93 3.78 7.06 1.25
C ARG A 93 4.70 6.15 0.42
N VAL A 94 4.30 4.91 0.16
CA VAL A 94 5.05 4.01 -0.73
C VAL A 94 4.77 4.35 -2.20
N ARG A 95 3.51 4.64 -2.57
CA ARG A 95 3.16 5.07 -3.93
C ARG A 95 3.74 6.43 -4.30
N GLU A 96 3.82 7.36 -3.37
CA GLU A 96 4.46 8.68 -3.57
C GLU A 96 5.95 8.57 -3.91
N LYS A 97 6.60 7.43 -3.64
CA LYS A 97 8.00 7.19 -4.00
C LYS A 97 8.19 6.67 -5.42
N LYS A 98 7.11 6.45 -6.17
CA LYS A 98 7.14 6.06 -7.58
C LYS A 98 7.86 7.17 -8.36
#